data_AF-A0ABD5XUT4-F1
#
_entry.id   AF-A0ABD5XUT4-F1
#
_cell.length_a   1.000
_cell.length_b   1.000
_cell.length_c   1.000
_cell.angle_alpha   90.00
_cell.angle_beta   90.00
_cell.angle_gamma   90.00
#
_symmetry.space_group_name_H-M   'P 1'
#
loop_
_entity.id
_entity.type
_entity.pdbx_description
1 polymer ?
#
loop_
_entity_poly.entity_id
_entity_poly.type
_entity_poly.pdbx_seq_one_letter_code
_entity_poly.pdbx_strand_id
1 'polypeptide(L)'
;MDDRTASVLRVLAVQAALVSAAIHLIEGLPRLLVYLPIGSFADPRPYLFVPSALLLVGLATLIVRGARHRRLYSLTAGILLAYSAGYAWWHLTDHGGLVPSHEVTNPVGEVLAHLASDPIALVAFVAQGVGAACLLALFVADPDLPANAGDAPDAATAAAGDE
;
A
#
# COMPACT_ATOMS: atom_id res chain seq x y z
N MET A 1 -18.67 -6.37 -10.43
CA MET A 1 -18.59 -4.91 -10.20
C MET A 1 -18.82 -4.23 -11.54
N ASP A 2 -19.58 -3.14 -11.59
CA ASP A 2 -19.77 -2.38 -12.84
C ASP A 2 -18.65 -1.34 -13.06
N ASP A 3 -18.58 -0.80 -14.29
CA ASP A 3 -17.52 0.12 -14.71
C ASP A 3 -17.51 1.42 -13.89
N ARG A 4 -18.69 1.90 -13.48
CA ARG A 4 -18.83 3.11 -12.67
C ARG A 4 -18.22 2.91 -11.29
N THR A 5 -18.55 1.80 -10.64
CA THR A 5 -18.01 1.42 -9.33
C THR A 5 -16.50 1.24 -9.42
N ALA A 6 -16.00 0.53 -10.44
CA ALA A 6 -14.58 0.36 -10.65
C ALA A 6 -13.84 1.70 -10.85
N SER A 7 -14.43 2.62 -11.61
CA SER A 7 -13.87 3.98 -11.80
C SER A 7 -13.80 4.76 -10.48
N VAL A 8 -14.86 4.73 -9.68
CA VAL A 8 -14.88 5.38 -8.35
C VAL A 8 -13.81 4.80 -7.43
N LEU A 9 -13.69 3.46 -7.36
CA LEU A 9 -12.67 2.81 -6.54
C LEU A 9 -11.26 3.19 -6.98
N ARG A 10 -10.99 3.32 -8.29
CA ARG A 10 -9.67 3.77 -8.78
C ARG A 10 -9.37 5.20 -8.36
N VAL A 11 -10.34 6.10 -8.45
CA VAL A 11 -10.18 7.49 -7.99
C VAL A 11 -9.86 7.52 -6.50
N LEU A 12 -10.65 6.82 -5.67
CA LEU A 12 -10.42 6.74 -4.22
C LEU A 12 -9.06 6.13 -3.89
N ALA A 13 -8.70 5.03 -4.54
CA ALA A 13 -7.41 4.38 -4.38
C ALA A 13 -6.23 5.31 -4.70
N VAL A 14 -6.29 6.01 -5.83
CA VAL A 14 -5.24 6.95 -6.24
C VAL A 14 -5.12 8.11 -5.26
N GLN A 15 -6.23 8.73 -4.86
CA GLN A 15 -6.19 9.84 -3.91
C GLN A 15 -5.62 9.40 -2.56
N ALA A 16 -6.08 8.26 -2.06
CA ALA A 16 -5.58 7.68 -0.82
C ALA A 16 -4.08 7.35 -0.89
N ALA A 17 -3.61 6.78 -2.01
CA ALA A 17 -2.20 6.49 -2.24
C ALA A 17 -1.35 7.77 -2.29
N LEU A 18 -1.83 8.83 -2.94
CA LEU A 18 -1.12 10.11 -3.02
C LEU A 18 -1.07 10.83 -1.67
N VAL A 19 -2.14 10.81 -0.88
CA VAL A 19 -2.16 11.33 0.50
C VAL A 19 -1.15 10.57 1.36
N SER A 20 -1.17 9.24 1.30
CA SER A 20 -0.21 8.41 2.03
C SER A 20 1.23 8.73 1.60
N ALA A 21 1.51 8.82 0.29
CA ALA A 21 2.83 9.15 -0.22
C ALA A 21 3.29 10.53 0.26
N ALA A 22 2.42 11.54 0.22
CA ALA A 22 2.75 12.89 0.67
C ALA A 22 3.14 12.91 2.15
N ILE A 23 2.38 12.26 3.03
CA ILE A 23 2.68 12.21 4.47
C ILE A 23 4.03 11.52 4.71
N HIS A 24 4.28 10.37 4.07
CA HIS A 24 5.54 9.64 4.23
C HIS A 24 6.74 10.42 3.67
N LEU A 25 6.56 11.24 2.63
CA LEU A 25 7.61 12.14 2.15
C LEU A 25 7.85 13.30 3.11
N ILE A 26 6.80 13.92 3.64
CA ILE A 26 6.90 15.00 4.65
C ILE A 26 7.66 14.49 5.89
N GLU A 27 7.39 13.26 6.31
CA GLU A 27 8.06 12.65 7.45
C GLU A 27 9.46 12.12 7.16
N GLY A 28 9.65 11.50 6.00
CA GLY A 28 10.86 10.79 5.65
C GLY A 28 11.95 11.69 5.08
N LEU A 29 11.60 12.61 4.18
CA LEU A 29 12.59 13.37 3.41
C LEU A 29 13.47 14.27 4.29
N PRO A 30 12.93 15.08 5.22
CA PRO A 30 13.78 15.91 6.08
C PRO A 30 14.74 15.08 6.93
N ARG A 31 14.26 13.96 7.49
CA ARG A 31 15.08 13.04 8.31
C ARG A 31 16.15 12.36 7.47
N LEU A 32 15.82 11.92 6.25
CA LEU A 32 16.76 11.30 5.33
C LEU A 32 17.91 12.25 4.98
N LEU A 33 17.61 13.54 4.72
CA LEU A 33 18.61 14.56 4.43
C LEU A 33 19.55 14.83 5.59
N VAL A 34 19.13 14.55 6.83
CA VAL A 34 19.97 14.68 8.03
C VAL A 34 20.75 13.39 8.31
N TYR A 35 20.13 12.21 8.19
CA TYR A 35 20.73 10.94 8.59
C TYR A 35 21.66 10.35 7.55
N LEU A 36 21.34 10.49 6.26
CA LEU A 36 22.14 9.93 5.18
C LEU A 36 23.58 10.47 5.15
N PRO A 37 23.84 11.80 5.29
CA PRO A 37 25.21 12.32 5.28
C PRO A 37 26.08 11.85 6.44
N ILE A 38 25.48 11.54 7.60
CA ILE A 38 26.21 11.07 8.79
C ILE A 38 26.19 9.55 8.93
N GLY A 39 25.61 8.82 7.97
CA GLY A 39 25.53 7.36 7.99
C GLY A 39 24.72 6.78 9.16
N SER A 40 23.74 7.51 9.69
CA SER A 40 22.95 7.07 10.85
C SER A 40 21.76 6.21 10.45
N PHE A 41 21.66 4.99 10.98
CA PHE A 41 20.54 4.07 10.76
C PHE A 41 19.69 3.83 12.01
N ALA A 42 19.82 4.70 13.02
CA ALA A 42 19.09 4.57 14.28
C ALA A 42 17.56 4.67 14.08
N ASP A 43 17.12 5.48 13.11
CA ASP A 43 15.72 5.53 12.66
C ASP A 43 15.63 4.97 11.23
N PRO A 44 15.02 3.78 11.04
CA PRO A 44 14.91 3.15 9.72
C PRO A 44 13.83 3.79 8.83
N ARG A 45 12.89 4.56 9.41
CA ARG A 45 11.73 5.12 8.69
C ARG A 45 12.11 5.93 7.45
N PRO A 46 13.01 6.93 7.48
CA PRO A 46 13.34 7.72 6.29
C PRO A 46 13.85 6.87 5.12
N TYR A 47 14.61 5.82 5.40
CA TYR A 47 15.15 4.90 4.39
C TYR A 47 14.09 4.03 3.74
N LEU A 48 12.98 3.78 4.42
CA LEU A 48 11.84 3.04 3.89
C LEU A 48 10.82 3.99 3.25
N PHE A 49 10.44 5.04 3.95
CA PHE A 49 9.37 5.98 3.59
C PHE A 49 9.65 6.71 2.29
N VAL A 50 10.84 7.26 2.10
CA VAL A 50 11.14 8.05 0.90
C VAL A 50 11.08 7.21 -0.39
N PRO A 51 11.82 6.10 -0.54
CA PRO A 51 11.77 5.32 -1.78
C PRO A 51 10.39 4.68 -2.02
N SER A 52 9.74 4.17 -0.98
CA SER A 52 8.41 3.56 -1.12
C SER A 52 7.32 4.58 -1.45
N ALA A 53 7.39 5.81 -0.93
CA ALA A 53 6.46 6.87 -1.28
C ALA A 53 6.65 7.36 -2.72
N LEU A 54 7.90 7.49 -3.19
CA LEU A 54 8.18 7.80 -4.59
C LEU A 54 7.68 6.70 -5.54
N LEU A 55 7.88 5.42 -5.16
CA LEU A 55 7.32 4.29 -5.88
C LEU A 55 5.78 4.37 -5.91
N LEU A 56 5.15 4.68 -4.78
CA LEU A 56 3.70 4.80 -4.68
C LEU A 56 3.13 5.90 -5.58
N VAL A 57 3.82 7.05 -5.71
CA VAL A 57 3.47 8.10 -6.69
C VAL A 57 3.58 7.58 -8.13
N GLY A 58 4.63 6.83 -8.44
CA GLY A 58 4.81 6.20 -9.74
C GLY A 58 3.68 5.22 -10.08
N LEU A 59 3.32 4.35 -9.15
CA LEU A 59 2.22 3.39 -9.33
C LEU A 59 0.86 4.09 -9.47
N ALA A 60 0.59 5.10 -8.64
CA ALA A 60 -0.62 5.93 -8.77
C ALA A 60 -0.69 6.61 -10.14
N THR A 61 0.43 7.11 -10.65
CA THR A 61 0.52 7.70 -12.00
C THR A 61 0.18 6.68 -13.09
N LEU A 62 0.67 5.44 -12.98
CA LEU A 62 0.34 4.37 -13.94
C LEU A 62 -1.16 4.07 -13.94
N ILE A 63 -1.80 4.00 -12.77
CA ILE A 63 -3.25 3.79 -12.65
C ILE A 63 -4.02 4.94 -13.32
N VAL A 64 -3.65 6.19 -13.07
CA VAL A 64 -4.26 7.38 -13.71
C VAL A 64 -4.10 7.36 -15.23
N ARG A 65 -2.96 6.87 -15.73
CA ARG A 65 -2.70 6.70 -17.18
C ARG A 65 -3.43 5.51 -17.81
N GLY A 66 -4.26 4.80 -17.05
CA GLY A 66 -5.08 3.70 -17.55
C GLY A 66 -4.40 2.32 -17.52
N ALA A 67 -3.24 2.17 -16.85
CA ALA A 67 -2.66 0.85 -16.65
C ALA A 67 -3.55 0.04 -15.69
N ARG A 68 -3.95 -1.15 -16.13
CA ARG A 68 -4.85 -2.05 -15.38
C ARG A 68 -4.28 -3.46 -15.40
N HIS A 69 -3.66 -3.87 -14.30
CA HIS A 69 -3.21 -5.24 -14.12
C HIS A 69 -3.17 -5.62 -12.65
N ARG A 70 -3.46 -6.89 -12.36
CA ARG A 70 -3.49 -7.43 -10.99
C ARG A 70 -2.25 -7.09 -10.18
N ARG A 71 -1.06 -7.17 -10.81
CA ARG A 71 0.22 -6.85 -10.18
C ARG A 71 0.34 -5.38 -9.74
N LEU A 72 -0.27 -4.44 -10.49
CA LEU A 72 -0.25 -3.01 -10.14
C LEU A 72 -1.07 -2.80 -8.87
N TYR A 73 -2.29 -3.36 -8.85
CA TYR A 73 -3.18 -3.24 -7.70
C TYR A 73 -2.61 -3.92 -6.46
N SER A 74 -2.07 -5.13 -6.60
CA SER A 74 -1.49 -5.86 -5.47
C SER A 74 -0.23 -5.20 -4.93
N LEU A 75 0.66 -4.67 -5.80
CA LEU A 75 1.85 -3.96 -5.35
C LEU A 75 1.48 -2.66 -4.64
N THR A 76 0.57 -1.87 -5.21
CA THR A 76 0.12 -0.61 -4.61
C THR A 76 -0.56 -0.86 -3.27
N ALA A 77 -1.45 -1.86 -3.18
CA ALA A 77 -2.08 -2.25 -1.92
C ALA A 77 -1.06 -2.77 -0.90
N GLY A 78 -0.09 -3.57 -1.35
CA GLY A 78 0.97 -4.11 -0.51
C GLY A 78 1.81 -3.02 0.16
N ILE A 79 2.15 -1.95 -0.56
CA ILE A 79 2.87 -0.81 0.03
C ILE A 79 2.03 -0.11 1.11
N LEU A 80 0.74 0.15 0.83
CA LEU A 80 -0.16 0.78 1.80
C LEU A 80 -0.32 -0.07 3.07
N LEU A 81 -0.50 -1.38 2.90
CA LEU A 81 -0.60 -2.33 4.02
C LEU A 81 0.73 -2.43 4.78
N ALA A 82 1.87 -2.36 4.10
CA ALA A 82 3.19 -2.36 4.72
C ALA A 82 3.40 -1.11 5.58
N TYR A 83 2.89 0.05 5.19
CA TYR A 83 2.90 1.23 6.05
C TYR A 83 2.07 1.03 7.32
N SER A 84 0.87 0.45 7.21
CA SER A 84 0.02 0.22 8.37
C SER A 84 0.62 -0.82 9.32
N ALA A 85 1.18 -1.89 8.76
CA ALA A 85 1.91 -2.91 9.53
C ALA A 85 3.18 -2.34 10.16
N GLY A 86 3.93 -1.51 9.43
CA GLY A 86 5.11 -0.81 9.93
C GLY A 86 4.79 0.16 11.06
N TYR A 87 3.67 0.89 10.98
CA TYR A 87 3.18 1.75 12.06
C TYR A 87 2.88 0.94 13.32
N ALA A 88 2.10 -0.14 13.19
CA ALA A 88 1.82 -1.02 14.31
C ALA A 88 3.11 -1.58 14.92
N TRP A 89 4.01 -2.12 14.09
CA TRP A 89 5.29 -2.66 14.54
C TRP A 89 6.15 -1.60 15.27
N TRP A 90 6.25 -0.40 14.72
CA TRP A 90 7.02 0.69 15.29
C TRP A 90 6.55 1.07 16.71
N HIS A 91 5.24 1.14 16.93
CA HIS A 91 4.69 1.50 18.24
C HIS A 91 4.69 0.32 19.22
N LEU A 92 4.42 -0.89 18.74
CA LEU A 92 4.48 -2.10 19.56
C LEU A 92 5.90 -2.48 20.00
N THR A 93 6.93 -1.88 19.40
CA THR A 93 8.33 -2.06 19.79
C THR A 93 8.91 -0.85 20.50
N ASP A 94 8.06 0.05 20.99
CA ASP A 94 8.42 1.33 21.61
C ASP A 94 9.52 2.05 20.83
N HIS A 95 9.29 2.22 19.52
CA HIS A 95 10.18 2.96 18.63
C HIS A 95 11.55 2.28 18.42
N GLY A 96 11.69 1.00 18.81
CA GLY A 96 12.91 0.18 18.77
C GLY A 96 13.36 -0.32 17.39
N GLY A 97 12.72 0.15 16.32
CA GLY A 97 13.05 -0.28 14.95
C GLY A 97 12.74 -1.75 14.71
N LEU A 98 13.76 -2.60 14.53
CA LEU A 98 13.60 -4.03 14.24
C LEU A 98 13.68 -4.93 15.48
N VAL A 99 13.93 -4.36 16.67
CA VAL A 99 14.14 -5.10 17.91
C VAL A 99 13.04 -4.73 18.91
N PRO A 100 12.23 -5.69 19.38
CA PRO A 100 11.28 -5.44 20.46
C PRO A 100 11.98 -5.00 21.74
N SER A 101 11.39 -4.04 22.46
CA SER A 101 12.00 -3.41 23.64
C SER A 101 11.17 -3.56 24.92
N HIS A 102 9.89 -3.97 24.82
CA HIS A 102 9.00 -4.15 25.96
C HIS A 102 7.94 -5.24 25.73
N GLU A 103 7.28 -5.65 26.83
CA GLU A 103 6.09 -6.49 26.77
C GLU A 103 4.84 -5.64 26.50
N VAL A 104 4.00 -6.11 25.57
CA VAL A 104 2.74 -5.46 25.21
C VAL A 104 1.57 -6.33 25.68
N THR A 105 0.79 -5.84 26.65
CA THR A 105 -0.39 -6.55 27.16
C THR A 105 -1.64 -6.35 26.30
N ASN A 106 -1.79 -5.18 25.67
CA ASN A 106 -2.93 -4.85 24.81
C ASN A 106 -2.46 -4.19 23.50
N PRO A 107 -2.06 -4.98 22.48
CA PRO A 107 -1.45 -4.44 21.27
C PRO A 107 -2.40 -3.54 20.46
N VAL A 108 -3.68 -3.90 20.39
CA VAL A 108 -4.67 -3.09 19.68
C VAL A 108 -4.89 -1.77 20.41
N GLY A 109 -5.04 -1.80 21.73
CA GLY A 109 -5.21 -0.60 22.54
C GLY A 109 -4.03 0.36 22.41
N GLU A 110 -2.81 -0.16 22.37
CA GLU A 110 -1.58 0.63 22.24
C GLU A 110 -1.47 1.34 20.88
N VAL A 111 -1.76 0.63 19.78
CA VAL A 111 -1.80 1.23 18.43
C VAL A 111 -2.90 2.30 18.34
N LEU A 112 -4.09 2.02 18.88
CA LEU A 112 -5.21 2.97 18.87
C LEU A 112 -4.93 4.21 19.73
N ALA A 113 -4.25 4.05 20.87
CA ALA A 113 -3.85 5.19 21.71
C ALA A 113 -2.89 6.12 20.96
N HIS A 114 -1.92 5.57 20.24
CA HIS A 114 -1.00 6.36 19.41
C HIS A 114 -1.74 7.09 18.28
N LEU A 115 -2.64 6.39 17.55
CA LEU A 115 -3.45 7.02 16.51
C LEU A 115 -4.35 8.14 17.05
N ALA A 116 -4.89 7.97 18.26
CA ALA A 116 -5.71 8.99 18.91
C ALA A 116 -4.90 10.23 19.32
N SER A 117 -3.60 10.06 19.59
CA SER A 117 -2.70 11.15 19.99
C SER A 117 -2.02 11.88 18.83
N ASP A 118 -2.02 11.29 17.63
CA ASP A 118 -1.36 11.84 16.44
C ASP A 118 -2.36 11.93 15.27
N PRO A 119 -2.93 13.12 15.01
CA PRO A 119 -3.89 13.33 13.93
C PRO A 119 -3.30 13.05 12.54
N ILE A 120 -2.01 13.28 12.33
CA ILE A 120 -1.37 13.05 11.02
C ILE A 120 -1.23 11.55 10.79
N ALA A 121 -0.79 10.81 11.81
CA ALA A 121 -0.74 9.35 11.75
C ALA A 121 -2.14 8.76 11.51
N LEU A 122 -3.18 9.29 12.16
CA LEU A 122 -4.56 8.85 11.94
C LEU A 122 -4.99 9.04 10.47
N VAL A 123 -4.75 10.22 9.90
CA VAL A 123 -5.06 10.50 8.48
C VAL A 123 -4.30 9.55 7.57
N ALA A 124 -3.01 9.32 7.83
CA ALA A 124 -2.20 8.40 7.07
C ALA A 124 -2.76 6.98 7.13
N PHE A 125 -3.08 6.49 8.33
CA PHE A 125 -3.58 5.13 8.57
C PHE A 125 -4.95 4.91 7.89
N VAL A 126 -5.85 5.89 7.97
CA VAL A 126 -7.14 5.84 7.28
C VAL A 126 -6.96 5.84 5.76
N ALA A 127 -6.10 6.71 5.22
CA ALA A 127 -5.81 6.74 3.80
C ALA A 127 -5.23 5.40 3.32
N GLN A 128 -4.28 4.82 4.05
CA GLN A 128 -3.72 3.50 3.74
C GLN A 128 -4.80 2.41 3.70
N GLY A 129 -5.66 2.36 4.72
CA GLY A 129 -6.75 1.39 4.79
C GLY A 129 -7.76 1.54 3.64
N VAL A 130 -8.21 2.76 3.36
CA VAL A 130 -9.14 3.04 2.26
C VAL A 130 -8.52 2.68 0.91
N GLY A 131 -7.28 3.11 0.66
CA GLY A 131 -6.58 2.84 -0.59
C GLY A 131 -6.36 1.35 -0.80
N ALA A 132 -5.88 0.63 0.22
CA ALA A 132 -5.69 -0.81 0.16
C ALA A 132 -7.01 -1.54 -0.08
N ALA A 133 -8.08 -1.20 0.63
CA ALA A 133 -9.39 -1.81 0.43
C ALA A 133 -9.92 -1.62 -1.00
N CYS A 134 -9.83 -0.41 -1.56
CA CYS A 134 -10.24 -0.12 -2.93
C CYS A 134 -9.41 -0.94 -3.95
N LEU A 135 -8.09 -0.99 -3.78
CA LEU A 135 -7.19 -1.73 -4.67
C LEU A 135 -7.39 -3.25 -4.58
N LEU A 136 -7.67 -3.79 -3.40
CA LEU A 136 -7.99 -5.21 -3.23
C LEU A 136 -9.35 -5.56 -3.84
N ALA A 137 -10.35 -4.68 -3.71
CA ALA A 137 -11.62 -4.86 -4.39
C ALA A 137 -11.45 -4.87 -5.93
N LEU A 138 -10.64 -3.94 -6.47
CA LEU A 138 -10.27 -3.93 -7.89
C LEU A 138 -9.47 -5.17 -8.29
N PHE A 139 -8.53 -5.62 -7.46
CA PHE A 139 -7.77 -6.85 -7.70
C PHE A 139 -8.69 -8.06 -7.88
N VAL A 140 -9.77 -8.15 -7.10
CA VAL A 140 -10.71 -9.28 -7.17
C VAL A 140 -11.67 -9.15 -8.34
N ALA A 141 -12.25 -7.96 -8.55
CA ALA A 141 -13.49 -7.83 -9.33
C ALA A 141 -13.48 -6.73 -10.40
N ASP A 142 -12.33 -6.15 -10.75
CA ASP A 142 -12.24 -5.16 -11.83
C ASP A 142 -12.64 -5.77 -13.19
N PRO A 143 -13.69 -5.26 -13.85
CA PRO A 143 -14.20 -5.78 -15.13
C PRO A 143 -13.22 -5.57 -16.30
N ASP A 144 -12.28 -4.65 -16.17
CA ASP A 144 -11.31 -4.29 -17.20
C ASP A 144 -9.99 -5.06 -17.08
N LEU A 145 -9.88 -5.99 -16.13
CA LEU A 145 -8.68 -6.83 -16.01
C LEU A 145 -8.62 -7.84 -17.15
N PRO A 146 -7.42 -8.09 -17.73
CA PRO A 146 -7.24 -9.17 -18.68
C PRO A 146 -7.71 -10.50 -18.08
N ALA A 147 -8.37 -11.34 -18.87
CA ALA A 147 -8.71 -12.70 -18.48
C ALA A 147 -7.44 -13.42 -18.01
N ASN A 148 -7.56 -14.26 -16.98
CA ASN A 148 -6.43 -15.01 -16.48
C ASN A 148 -5.95 -15.95 -17.61
N ALA A 149 -4.63 -16.11 -17.77
CA ALA A 149 -4.07 -16.98 -18.82
C ALA A 149 -4.53 -18.45 -18.70
N GLY A 150 -5.15 -18.85 -17.58
CA GLY A 150 -5.74 -20.18 -17.37
C GLY A 150 -7.24 -20.31 -17.71
N ASP A 151 -7.92 -19.23 -18.09
CA ASP A 151 -9.33 -19.25 -18.55
C ASP A 151 -9.44 -19.33 -20.09
N ALA A 152 -8.31 -19.43 -20.81
CA ALA A 152 -8.36 -19.71 -22.24
C ALA A 152 -8.97 -21.10 -22.43
N PRO A 153 -10.10 -21.25 -23.15
CA PRO A 153 -10.63 -22.57 -23.43
C PRO A 153 -9.56 -23.38 -24.16
N ASP A 154 -9.31 -24.60 -23.70
CA ASP A 154 -8.38 -25.54 -24.33
C ASP A 154 -8.75 -25.68 -25.81
N ALA A 155 -8.05 -24.96 -26.68
CA ALA A 155 -8.21 -25.05 -28.13
C ALA A 155 -7.82 -26.45 -28.67
N ALA A 156 -7.32 -27.34 -27.81
CA ALA A 156 -6.89 -28.69 -28.12
C ALA A 156 -8.05 -29.71 -28.22
N THR A 157 -9.24 -29.44 -27.70
CA THR A 157 -10.35 -30.43 -27.75
C THR A 157 -11.21 -30.35 -29.02
N ALA A 158 -11.04 -29.32 -29.85
CA ALA A 158 -11.83 -29.14 -31.07
C ALA A 158 -11.26 -29.86 -32.30
N ALA A 159 -10.04 -30.41 -32.23
CA ALA A 159 -9.36 -31.02 -33.38
C ALA A 159 -9.43 -32.56 -33.41
N ALA A 160 -10.07 -33.21 -32.43
CA ALA A 160 -10.09 -34.67 -32.29
C ALA A 160 -11.44 -35.33 -32.61
N GLY A 161 -12.37 -34.60 -33.24
CA GLY A 161 -13.74 -35.06 -33.49
C GLY A 161 -14.07 -35.51 -34.91
N ASP A 162 -13.15 -35.39 -35.86
CA ASP A 162 -13.39 -35.64 -37.29
C ASP A 162 -12.44 -36.70 -37.90
N GLU A 163 -12.34 -37.88 -37.30
CA GLU A 163 -11.82 -39.09 -37.98
C GLU A 163 -12.71 -40.32 -37.74
#